data_AF-A0A2E1Y5C9-F1
#
_entry.id   AF-A0A2E1Y5C9-F1
#
_cell.length_a   1.000
_cell.length_b   1.000
_cell.length_c   1.000
_cell.angle_alpha   90.00
_cell.angle_beta   90.00
_cell.angle_gamma   90.00
#
_symmetry.space_group_name_H-M   'P 1'
#
loop_
_entity.id
_entity.type
_entity.pdbx_description
1 polymer ?
#
loop_
_entity_poly.entity_id
_entity_poly.type
_entity_poly.pdbx_seq_one_letter_code
_entity_poly.pdbx_strand_id
1 'polypeptide(L)'
;MKILKILAVSALVFFLSVTACGYSTDTIRYKMTVEVETPSGIRSGSTVRQITLVTPPNFACSLGESRPVWRLKGEAVTVELPDGRLLFAIS
;
A
#
# COMPACT_ATOMS: atom_id res chain seq x y z
N MET A 1 6.69 -10.29 -46.90
CA MET A 1 5.69 -9.81 -45.91
C MET A 1 5.54 -10.70 -44.67
N LYS A 2 5.70 -12.04 -44.76
CA LYS A 2 5.56 -12.94 -43.59
C LYS A 2 6.65 -12.73 -42.52
N ILE A 3 7.91 -12.58 -42.94
CA ILE A 3 9.06 -12.36 -42.04
C ILE A 3 8.96 -11.04 -41.27
N LEU A 4 8.49 -9.96 -41.92
CA LEU A 4 8.30 -8.65 -41.27
C LEU A 4 7.22 -8.71 -40.17
N LYS A 5 6.14 -9.47 -40.39
CA LYS A 5 5.10 -9.69 -39.37
C LYS A 5 5.63 -10.50 -38.18
N ILE A 6 6.47 -11.49 -38.43
CA ILE A 6 7.08 -12.32 -37.37
C ILE A 6 8.02 -11.48 -36.50
N LEU A 7 8.85 -10.62 -37.12
CA LEU A 7 9.74 -9.71 -36.39
C LEU A 7 8.96 -8.69 -35.55
N ALA A 8 7.88 -8.14 -36.10
CA ALA A 8 7.03 -7.19 -35.38
C ALA A 8 6.35 -7.84 -34.16
N VAL A 9 5.87 -9.08 -34.31
CA VAL A 9 5.28 -9.84 -33.19
C VAL A 9 6.32 -10.19 -32.14
N SER A 10 7.54 -10.61 -32.52
CA SER A 10 8.57 -10.94 -31.54
C SER A 10 9.04 -9.70 -30.77
N ALA A 11 9.19 -8.56 -31.44
CA ALA A 11 9.53 -7.29 -30.81
C ALA A 11 8.45 -6.82 -29.84
N LEU A 12 7.16 -6.97 -30.21
CA LEU A 12 6.04 -6.63 -29.34
C LEU A 12 6.01 -7.52 -28.08
N VAL A 13 6.20 -8.84 -28.24
CA VAL A 13 6.23 -9.80 -27.13
C VAL A 13 7.40 -9.49 -26.18
N PHE A 14 8.58 -9.18 -26.73
CA PHE A 14 9.75 -8.81 -25.93
C PHE A 14 9.54 -7.49 -25.18
N PHE A 15 8.89 -6.51 -25.80
CA PHE A 15 8.59 -5.23 -25.15
C PHE A 15 7.60 -5.40 -23.98
N LEU A 16 6.56 -6.22 -24.16
CA LEU A 16 5.58 -6.53 -23.11
C LEU A 16 6.22 -7.27 -21.92
N SER A 17 7.09 -8.26 -22.17
CA SER A 17 7.74 -9.01 -21.08
C SER A 17 8.70 -8.17 -20.24
N VAL A 18 9.35 -7.16 -20.83
CA VAL A 18 10.22 -6.22 -20.10
C VAL A 18 9.40 -5.29 -19.20
N THR A 19 8.18 -4.89 -19.60
CA THR A 19 7.34 -3.99 -18.77
C THR A 19 6.81 -4.64 -17.49
N ALA A 20 6.60 -5.96 -17.48
CA ALA A 20 6.11 -6.68 -16.30
C ALA A 20 7.23 -7.04 -15.30
N CYS A 21 8.48 -7.06 -15.74
CA CYS A 21 9.63 -7.45 -14.94
C CYS A 21 10.10 -6.27 -14.08
N GLY A 22 9.58 -6.16 -12.85
CA GLY A 22 10.05 -5.19 -11.85
C GLY A 22 8.96 -4.47 -11.06
N TYR A 23 7.68 -4.78 -11.28
CA TYR A 23 6.64 -4.42 -10.32
C TYR A 23 6.74 -5.31 -9.09
N SER A 24 6.85 -4.71 -7.90
CA SER A 24 6.69 -5.43 -6.63
C SER A 24 5.41 -4.99 -5.93
N THR A 25 4.77 -5.92 -5.23
CA THR A 25 3.62 -5.64 -4.37
C THR A 25 3.89 -6.23 -3.01
N ASP A 26 4.04 -5.36 -2.01
CA ASP A 26 4.30 -5.74 -0.63
C ASP A 26 3.07 -5.45 0.22
N THR A 27 2.71 -6.38 1.11
CA THR A 27 1.57 -6.21 2.02
C THR A 27 2.02 -6.38 3.46
N ILE A 28 1.79 -5.35 4.26
CA ILE A 28 2.15 -5.31 5.68
C ILE A 28 0.85 -5.26 6.49
N ARG A 29 0.67 -6.21 7.40
CA ARG A 29 -0.40 -6.16 8.41
C ARG A 29 0.22 -5.83 9.76
N TYR A 30 -0.32 -4.83 10.43
CA TYR A 30 0.17 -4.38 11.73
C TYR A 30 -1.00 -4.10 12.67
N LYS A 31 -0.78 -4.37 13.96
CA LYS A 31 -1.71 -3.96 15.02
C LYS A 31 -1.33 -2.56 15.47
N MET A 32 -2.28 -1.64 15.40
CA MET A 32 -2.15 -0.31 15.99
C MET A 32 -2.87 -0.33 17.34
N THR A 33 -2.16 0.03 18.40
CA THR A 33 -2.73 0.30 19.72
C THR A 33 -2.65 1.79 19.98
N VAL A 34 -3.74 2.38 20.48
CA VAL A 34 -3.79 3.77 20.95
C VAL A 34 -4.02 3.72 22.45
N GLU A 35 -3.19 4.44 23.18
CA GLU A 35 -3.32 4.63 24.63
C GLU A 35 -3.60 6.10 24.91
N VAL A 36 -4.57 6.35 25.80
CA VAL A 36 -5.01 7.68 26.18
C VAL A 36 -4.90 7.79 27.69
N GLU A 37 -4.07 8.71 28.15
CA GLU A 37 -4.03 9.09 29.56
C GLU A 37 -5.30 9.89 29.91
N THR A 38 -6.01 9.42 30.92
CA THR A 38 -7.16 10.12 31.50
C THR A 38 -6.92 10.34 32.99
N PRO A 39 -7.63 11.27 33.64
CA PRO A 39 -7.58 11.40 35.10
C PRO A 39 -7.91 10.10 35.86
N SER A 40 -8.66 9.19 35.22
CA SER A 40 -9.02 7.87 35.78
C SER A 40 -8.01 6.76 35.49
N GLY A 41 -6.90 7.07 34.82
CA GLY A 41 -5.90 6.13 34.35
C GLY A 41 -5.88 5.97 32.82
N ILE A 42 -5.07 5.03 32.34
CA ILE A 42 -4.88 4.79 30.91
C ILE A 42 -6.07 4.01 30.34
N ARG A 43 -6.60 4.46 29.21
CA ARG A 43 -7.54 3.71 28.36
C ARG A 43 -6.86 3.33 27.06
N SER A 44 -7.15 2.14 26.54
CA SER A 44 -6.54 1.66 25.31
C SER A 44 -7.56 1.04 24.36
N GLY A 45 -7.26 1.14 23.08
CA GLY A 45 -8.00 0.49 22.00
C GLY A 45 -7.01 0.00 20.95
N SER A 46 -7.39 -1.01 20.18
CA SER A 46 -6.53 -1.50 19.09
C SER A 46 -7.32 -1.94 17.88
N THR A 47 -6.68 -1.87 16.71
CA THR A 47 -7.21 -2.39 15.45
C THR A 47 -6.06 -2.94 14.60
N VAL A 48 -6.38 -3.81 13.64
CA VAL A 48 -5.41 -4.30 12.66
C VAL A 48 -5.60 -3.53 11.36
N ARG A 49 -4.51 -2.97 10.85
CA ARG A 49 -4.48 -2.28 9.55
C ARG A 49 -3.57 -3.03 8.59
N GLN A 50 -3.88 -2.86 7.31
CA GLN A 50 -3.10 -3.38 6.21
C GLN A 50 -2.66 -2.23 5.33
N ILE A 51 -1.36 -2.16 5.05
CA ILE A 51 -0.78 -1.32 4.00
C ILE A 51 -0.38 -2.24 2.84
N THR A 52 -0.78 -1.89 1.63
CA THR A 52 -0.28 -2.50 0.40
C THR A 52 0.53 -1.45 -0.36
N LEU A 53 1.80 -1.75 -0.60
CA LEU A 53 2.73 -0.92 -1.37
C LEU A 53 2.91 -1.53 -2.76
N VAL A 54 2.67 -0.75 -3.80
CA VAL A 54 2.95 -1.12 -5.19
C VAL A 54 4.12 -0.28 -5.67
N THR A 55 5.26 -0.93 -5.87
CA THR A 55 6.49 -0.28 -6.34
C THR A 55 6.63 -0.54 -7.84
N PRO A 56 6.59 0.51 -8.68
CA PRO A 56 6.83 0.36 -10.11
C PRO A 56 8.30 0.01 -10.39
N PRO A 57 8.59 -0.63 -11.54
CA PRO A 57 9.95 -0.89 -12.00
C PRO A 57 10.76 0.40 -12.12
N ASN A 58 11.99 0.37 -11.63
CA ASN A 58 12.94 1.46 -11.76
C ASN A 58 13.60 1.40 -13.15
N PHE A 59 12.91 1.89 -14.17
CA PHE A 59 13.52 2.05 -15.49
C PHE A 59 14.39 3.30 -15.51
N ALA A 60 15.67 3.16 -15.87
CA ALA A 60 16.60 4.28 -16.08
C ALA A 60 16.12 5.32 -17.12
N CYS A 61 15.05 5.01 -17.87
CA CYS A 61 14.41 5.88 -18.87
C CYS A 61 13.08 6.51 -18.40
N SER A 62 12.72 6.41 -17.11
CA SER A 62 11.54 7.13 -16.60
C SER A 62 11.84 8.64 -16.64
N LEU A 63 11.16 9.37 -17.51
CA LEU A 63 11.22 10.84 -17.61
C LEU A 63 10.55 11.57 -16.41
N GLY A 64 10.24 10.83 -15.33
CA GLY A 64 9.63 11.35 -14.10
C GLY A 64 9.89 10.46 -12.89
N GLU A 65 9.57 10.96 -11.69
CA GLU A 65 9.66 10.18 -10.46
C GLU A 65 8.64 9.04 -10.45
N SER A 66 9.12 7.81 -10.56
CA SER A 66 8.33 6.61 -10.27
C SER A 66 8.07 6.53 -8.76
N ARG A 67 6.95 7.10 -8.30
CA ARG A 67 6.57 7.06 -6.88
C ARG A 67 5.81 5.76 -6.54
N PRO A 68 6.12 5.11 -5.42
CA PRO A 68 5.31 4.00 -4.92
C PRO A 68 3.87 4.45 -4.67
N VAL A 69 2.91 3.60 -5.00
CA VAL A 69 1.50 3.80 -4.65
C VAL A 69 1.20 2.97 -3.41
N TRP A 70 0.61 3.58 -2.39
CA TRP A 70 0.18 2.87 -1.19
C TRP A 70 -1.34 2.84 -1.08
N ARG A 71 -1.87 1.74 -0.55
CA ARG A 71 -3.29 1.57 -0.21
C ARG A 71 -3.40 1.16 1.25
N LEU A 72 -4.28 1.82 1.99
CA LEU A 72 -4.60 1.48 3.38
C LEU A 72 -5.96 0.76 3.44
N LYS A 73 -6.03 -0.32 4.22
CA LYS A 73 -7.27 -1.00 4.58
C LYS A 73 -7.31 -1.22 6.09
N GLY A 74 -8.40 -0.81 6.72
CA GLY A 74 -8.64 -1.01 8.15
C GLY A 74 -9.61 0.03 8.70
N GLU A 75 -9.94 -0.11 9.97
CA GLU A 75 -10.87 0.78 10.66
C GLU A 75 -10.13 1.79 11.55
N ALA A 76 -10.87 2.78 12.05
CA ALA A 76 -10.39 3.67 13.11
C ALA A 76 -10.12 2.85 14.38
N VAL A 77 -9.08 3.22 15.15
CA VAL A 77 -8.96 2.67 16.50
C VAL A 77 -10.01 3.36 17.36
N THR A 78 -10.85 2.57 18.02
CA THR A 78 -11.87 3.09 18.95
C THR A 78 -11.39 2.86 20.37
N VAL A 79 -11.41 3.91 21.19
CA VAL A 79 -11.04 3.87 22.61
C VAL A 79 -12.25 4.32 23.42
N GLU A 80 -12.67 3.48 24.35
CA GLU A 80 -13.69 3.84 25.34
C GLU A 80 -13.06 4.73 26.41
N LEU A 81 -13.63 5.93 26.58
CA LEU A 81 -13.25 6.89 27.59
C LEU A 81 -14.23 6.84 28.78
N PRO A 82 -13.85 7.41 29.94
CA PRO A 82 -14.78 7.60 31.05
C PRO A 82 -16.05 8.35 30.61
N ASP A 83 -17.14 8.13 31.37
CA ASP A 83 -18.47 8.71 31.13
C ASP A 83 -19.15 8.22 29.85
N GLY A 84 -18.76 7.05 29.33
CA GLY A 84 -19.37 6.44 28.14
C GLY A 84 -19.04 7.14 26.83
N ARG A 85 -17.98 7.97 26.81
CA ARG A 85 -17.52 8.65 25.59
C ARG A 85 -16.64 7.73 24.75
N LEU A 86 -16.63 7.95 23.44
CA LEU A 86 -15.77 7.23 22.50
C LEU A 86 -14.78 8.19 21.83
N LEU A 87 -13.52 7.77 21.72
CA LEU A 87 -12.51 8.43 20.92
C LEU A 87 -12.19 7.55 19.71
N PHE A 88 -12.22 8.16 18.52
CA PHE A 88 -11.87 7.51 17.26
C PHE A 88 -10.55 8.08 16.75
N ALA A 89 -9.50 7.26 16.69
CA ALA A 89 -8.23 7.66 16.09
C ALA A 89 -8.27 7.41 14.57
N ILE A 90 -8.46 8.51 13.84
CA ILE A 90 -8.44 8.57 12.38
C ILE A 90 -7.03 8.91 11.89
N SER A 91 -6.65 8.38 10.73
CA SER A 91 -5.33 8.56 10.09
C SER A 91 -5.48 8.72 8.59
#